data_AF-A0A3C0F5M6-F1
#
_entry.id   AF-A0A3C0F5M6-F1
#
_cell.length_a   1.000
_cell.length_b   1.000
_cell.length_c   1.000
_cell.angle_alpha   90.00
_cell.angle_beta   90.00
_cell.angle_gamma   90.00
#
_symmetry.space_group_name_H-M   'P 1'
#
loop_
_entity.id
_entity.type
_entity.pdbx_description
1 polymer ?
#
loop_
_entity_poly.entity_id
_entity_poly.type
_entity_poly.pdbx_seq_one_letter_code
_entity_poly.pdbx_strand_id
1 'polypeptide(L)'
;MKILKYILLSITLLNFVSFSAIAFGSGVGSVVSAMFFILILFYYFVSPKPKLVTSFIVLGLAYHLIAGINYSGEIRDFYLDALKYFIFIIGIVYLAKDTTHTELGLFAFIGSMSILVNAVAFSTLYGRYGGFYINPNNAGIICLIAFSLTFNIKNTILKLGLQLLIVTAGIMTLSRYFILLLVLINVIAIISNKKNSVSLVAGSIAIVIVLTVSSIFNLNAVRFSAFQSLFGGDQIETKTITENSRNETWALYTDVILDNPVFGVGYNALHGKKNKHIDVGVGVHNTYLMAIGESGIIPFMLFIIIYLSLMFRSFKHLYTNPEYACIATILATYLLVSHNYFDNFLVLFTSIWLYQRVKYSPENQTLNTLNP
;
A
#
# COMPACT_ATOMS: atom_id res chain seq x y z
N MET A 1 8.26 -24.48 -9.92
CA MET A 1 7.08 -23.65 -9.56
C MET A 1 7.21 -22.90 -8.23
N LYS A 2 7.53 -23.55 -7.10
CA LYS A 2 7.66 -22.85 -5.80
C LYS A 2 8.75 -21.76 -5.77
N ILE A 3 9.93 -22.04 -6.33
CA ILE A 3 11.03 -21.05 -6.39
C ILE A 3 10.60 -19.81 -7.16
N LEU A 4 10.01 -19.99 -8.35
CA LEU A 4 9.51 -18.90 -9.17
C LEU A 4 8.43 -18.06 -8.45
N LYS A 5 7.50 -18.72 -7.74
CA LYS A 5 6.54 -18.03 -6.87
C LYS A 5 7.24 -17.12 -5.87
N TYR A 6 8.25 -17.62 -5.15
CA TYR A 6 8.96 -16.83 -4.15
C TYR A 6 9.81 -15.70 -4.75
N ILE A 7 10.41 -15.90 -5.93
CA ILE A 7 11.07 -14.81 -6.66
C ILE A 7 10.05 -13.71 -7.00
N LEU A 8 8.87 -14.07 -7.51
CA LEU A 8 7.83 -13.10 -7.85
C LEU A 8 7.26 -12.39 -6.61
N LEU A 9 7.06 -13.11 -5.51
CA LEU A 9 6.65 -12.52 -4.24
C LEU A 9 7.69 -11.56 -3.69
N SER A 10 8.98 -11.93 -3.73
CA SER A 10 10.07 -11.02 -3.39
C SER A 10 10.00 -9.75 -4.23
N ILE A 11 9.97 -9.87 -5.56
CA ILE A 11 10.02 -8.69 -6.44
C ILE A 11 8.82 -7.77 -6.22
N THR A 12 7.63 -8.36 -6.07
CA THR A 12 6.36 -7.64 -5.91
C THR A 12 6.22 -7.02 -4.52
N LEU A 13 6.30 -7.84 -3.47
CA LEU A 13 6.00 -7.43 -2.11
C LEU A 13 7.13 -6.59 -1.51
N LEU A 14 8.39 -6.86 -1.85
CA LEU A 14 9.54 -6.11 -1.34
C LEU A 14 9.89 -4.90 -2.21
N ASN A 15 9.08 -4.55 -3.21
CA ASN A 15 9.30 -3.38 -4.08
C ASN A 15 10.69 -3.35 -4.75
N PHE A 16 11.21 -4.52 -5.16
CA PHE A 16 12.59 -4.62 -5.66
C PHE A 16 12.83 -3.86 -6.96
N VAL A 17 11.81 -3.67 -7.80
CA VAL A 17 11.96 -2.89 -9.04
C VAL A 17 12.37 -1.45 -8.71
N SER A 18 11.60 -0.77 -7.85
CA SER A 18 11.90 0.60 -7.44
C SER A 18 13.17 0.66 -6.60
N PHE A 19 13.35 -0.29 -5.68
CA PHE A 19 14.54 -0.36 -4.83
C PHE A 19 15.82 -0.46 -5.67
N SER A 20 15.86 -1.38 -6.64
CA SER A 20 17.04 -1.57 -7.49
C SER A 20 17.33 -0.35 -8.38
N ALA A 21 16.29 0.34 -8.86
CA ALA A 21 16.45 1.56 -9.63
C ALA A 21 17.14 2.68 -8.83
N ILE A 22 16.80 2.81 -7.54
CA ILE A 22 17.38 3.85 -6.66
C ILE A 22 18.74 3.41 -6.10
N ALA A 23 18.87 2.16 -5.65
CA ALA A 23 20.07 1.68 -4.96
C ALA A 23 21.21 1.33 -5.93
N PHE A 24 20.90 0.81 -7.12
CA PHE A 24 21.88 0.33 -8.09
C PHE A 24 21.85 1.09 -9.42
N GLY A 25 20.95 2.08 -9.57
CA GLY A 25 20.82 2.91 -10.75
C GLY A 25 19.73 2.47 -11.73
N SER A 26 19.30 3.40 -12.59
CA SER A 26 18.17 3.23 -13.52
C SER A 26 18.36 2.08 -14.52
N GLY A 27 19.60 1.80 -14.93
CA GLY A 27 19.93 0.66 -15.80
C GLY A 27 19.60 -0.69 -15.15
N VAL A 28 20.04 -0.91 -13.91
CA VAL A 28 19.74 -2.14 -13.15
C VAL A 28 18.24 -2.23 -12.86
N GLY A 29 17.62 -1.13 -12.45
CA GLY A 29 16.17 -1.06 -12.23
C GLY A 29 15.35 -1.45 -13.46
N SER A 30 15.79 -1.03 -14.65
CA SER A 30 15.14 -1.37 -15.92
C SER A 30 15.27 -2.85 -16.25
N VAL A 31 16.45 -3.46 -16.03
CA VAL A 31 16.66 -4.90 -16.20
C VAL A 31 15.80 -5.71 -15.24
N VAL A 32 15.75 -5.32 -13.96
CA VAL A 32 14.90 -5.98 -12.95
C VAL A 32 13.42 -5.84 -13.31
N SER A 33 12.98 -4.68 -13.80
CA SER A 33 11.61 -4.47 -14.29
C SER A 33 11.29 -5.38 -15.47
N ALA A 34 12.14 -5.44 -16.49
CA ALA A 34 11.95 -6.31 -17.65
C ALA A 34 11.87 -7.79 -17.25
N MET A 35 12.83 -8.25 -16.43
CA MET A 35 12.85 -9.61 -15.90
C MET A 35 11.57 -9.91 -15.11
N PHE A 36 11.11 -8.99 -14.28
CA PHE A 36 9.88 -9.14 -13.50
C PHE A 36 8.67 -9.42 -14.38
N PHE A 37 8.44 -8.60 -15.41
CA PHE A 37 7.30 -8.78 -16.31
C PHE A 37 7.40 -10.06 -17.16
N ILE A 38 8.60 -10.44 -17.60
CA ILE A 38 8.84 -11.72 -18.29
C ILE A 38 8.50 -12.90 -17.37
N LEU A 39 8.96 -12.86 -16.11
CA LEU A 39 8.67 -13.91 -15.14
C LEU A 39 7.19 -13.99 -14.77
N ILE A 40 6.48 -12.85 -14.68
CA ILE A 40 5.03 -12.82 -14.47
C ILE A 40 4.31 -13.51 -15.64
N LEU A 41 4.65 -13.16 -16.89
CA LEU A 41 4.05 -13.77 -18.07
C LEU A 41 4.33 -15.26 -18.12
N PHE A 42 5.59 -15.66 -17.92
CA PHE A 42 5.97 -17.07 -17.87
C PHE A 42 5.17 -17.82 -16.81
N TYR A 43 5.13 -17.30 -15.56
CA TYR A 43 4.36 -17.89 -14.48
C TYR A 43 2.87 -18.01 -14.80
N TYR A 44 2.28 -17.00 -15.44
CA TYR A 44 0.90 -17.06 -15.90
C TYR A 44 0.66 -18.15 -16.95
N PHE A 45 1.57 -18.34 -17.90
CA PHE A 45 1.41 -19.37 -18.95
C PHE A 45 1.60 -20.80 -18.44
N VAL A 46 2.52 -21.02 -17.50
CA VAL A 46 2.78 -22.36 -16.96
C VAL A 46 1.87 -22.77 -15.80
N SER A 47 1.10 -21.82 -15.24
CA SER A 47 0.19 -22.08 -14.12
C SER A 47 -1.24 -22.36 -14.58
N PRO A 48 -2.03 -23.14 -13.81
CA PRO A 48 -3.46 -23.31 -14.06
C PRO A 48 -4.17 -21.95 -14.19
N LYS A 49 -5.03 -21.79 -15.20
CA LYS A 49 -5.69 -20.51 -15.48
C LYS A 49 -6.77 -20.22 -14.43
N PRO A 50 -6.56 -19.24 -13.51
CA PRO A 50 -7.61 -18.86 -12.58
C PRO A 50 -8.66 -17.99 -13.31
N LYS A 51 -9.86 -17.85 -12.71
CA LYS A 51 -10.79 -16.80 -13.10
C LYS A 51 -10.12 -15.44 -12.90
N LEU A 52 -10.07 -14.64 -13.96
CA LEU A 52 -9.51 -13.29 -13.91
C LEU A 52 -10.30 -12.40 -12.95
N VAL A 53 -9.63 -11.41 -12.35
CA VAL A 53 -10.31 -10.42 -11.51
C VAL A 53 -10.77 -9.26 -12.39
N THR A 54 -11.89 -9.47 -13.07
CA THR A 54 -12.47 -8.55 -14.05
C THR A 54 -12.66 -7.13 -13.52
N SER A 55 -12.96 -6.96 -12.23
CA SER A 55 -13.13 -5.64 -11.61
C SER A 55 -11.88 -4.75 -11.77
N PHE A 56 -10.68 -5.28 -11.56
CA PHE A 56 -9.44 -4.50 -11.75
C PHE A 56 -9.12 -4.28 -13.23
N ILE A 57 -9.44 -5.24 -14.11
CA ILE A 57 -9.27 -5.08 -15.57
C ILE A 57 -10.14 -3.94 -16.08
N VAL A 58 -11.42 -3.93 -15.72
CA VAL A 58 -12.38 -2.88 -16.12
C VAL A 58 -11.96 -1.52 -15.56
N LEU A 59 -11.50 -1.46 -14.30
CA LEU A 59 -10.95 -0.23 -13.72
C LEU A 59 -9.77 0.31 -14.54
N GLY A 60 -8.79 -0.54 -14.86
CA GLY A 60 -7.64 -0.14 -15.66
C GLY A 60 -7.99 0.29 -17.07
N LEU A 61 -8.91 -0.42 -17.74
CA LEU A 61 -9.39 -0.03 -19.06
C LEU A 61 -10.07 1.33 -19.00
N ALA A 62 -11.00 1.53 -18.06
CA ALA A 62 -11.71 2.79 -17.92
C ALA A 62 -10.74 3.95 -17.64
N TYR A 63 -9.80 3.76 -16.70
CA TYR A 63 -8.82 4.80 -16.36
C TYR A 63 -7.90 5.14 -17.55
N HIS A 64 -7.20 4.17 -18.13
CA HIS A 64 -6.21 4.46 -19.18
C HIS A 64 -6.87 4.95 -20.47
N LEU A 65 -8.03 4.40 -20.86
CA LEU A 65 -8.71 4.86 -22.07
C LEU A 65 -9.21 6.30 -21.93
N ILE A 66 -9.80 6.66 -20.78
CA ILE A 66 -10.32 8.01 -20.58
C ILE A 66 -9.19 9.01 -20.34
N ALA A 67 -8.24 8.69 -19.44
CA ALA A 67 -7.08 9.55 -19.19
C ALA A 67 -6.19 9.73 -20.42
N GLY A 68 -6.19 8.77 -21.34
CA GLY A 68 -5.48 8.85 -22.61
C GLY A 68 -6.05 9.92 -23.57
N ILE A 69 -7.34 10.26 -23.48
CA ILE A 69 -7.99 11.24 -24.38
C ILE A 69 -7.33 12.61 -24.27
N ASN A 70 -7.05 13.05 -23.03
CA ASN A 70 -6.47 14.35 -22.73
C ASN A 70 -4.97 14.29 -22.40
N TYR A 71 -4.32 13.15 -22.66
CA TYR A 71 -2.89 13.01 -22.39
C TYR A 71 -2.05 13.80 -23.39
N SER A 72 -1.12 14.62 -22.89
CA SER A 72 -0.27 15.49 -23.71
C SER A 72 1.24 15.21 -23.56
N GLY A 73 1.63 14.10 -22.95
CA GLY A 73 3.03 13.72 -22.72
C GLY A 73 3.59 12.75 -23.76
N GLU A 74 4.71 12.10 -23.43
CA GLU A 74 5.30 11.07 -24.30
C GLU A 74 4.40 9.84 -24.39
N ILE A 75 3.85 9.60 -25.58
CA ILE A 75 2.97 8.47 -25.89
C ILE A 75 3.60 7.12 -25.47
N ARG A 76 4.92 6.97 -25.63
CA ARG A 76 5.65 5.76 -25.23
C ARG A 76 5.51 5.47 -23.74
N ASP A 77 5.64 6.48 -22.89
CA ASP A 77 5.61 6.31 -21.44
C ASP A 77 4.21 5.88 -20.98
N PHE A 78 3.18 6.54 -21.50
CA PHE A 78 1.78 6.16 -21.27
C PHE A 78 1.51 4.70 -21.67
N TYR A 79 1.92 4.28 -22.88
CA TYR A 79 1.70 2.90 -23.33
C TYR A 79 2.46 1.88 -22.49
N LEU A 80 3.71 2.17 -22.11
CA LEU A 80 4.50 1.25 -21.28
C LEU A 80 3.88 1.08 -19.90
N ASP A 81 3.40 2.15 -19.27
CA ASP A 81 2.77 2.07 -17.96
C ASP A 81 1.44 1.31 -18.03
N ALA A 82 0.59 1.62 -19.03
CA ALA A 82 -0.65 0.90 -19.26
C ALA A 82 -0.41 -0.60 -19.51
N LEU A 83 0.57 -0.93 -20.37
CA LEU A 83 0.92 -2.31 -20.68
C LEU A 83 1.41 -3.06 -19.44
N LYS A 84 2.30 -2.45 -18.66
CA LYS A 84 2.81 -3.02 -17.40
C LYS A 84 1.67 -3.28 -16.43
N TYR A 85 0.74 -2.34 -16.27
CA TYR A 85 -0.44 -2.53 -15.45
C TYR A 85 -1.23 -3.77 -15.88
N PHE A 86 -1.59 -3.89 -17.17
CA PHE A 86 -2.39 -5.02 -17.67
C PHE A 86 -1.66 -6.36 -17.56
N ILE A 87 -0.37 -6.42 -17.91
CA ILE A 87 0.44 -7.63 -17.72
C ILE A 87 0.43 -8.05 -16.25
N PHE A 88 0.61 -7.09 -15.34
CA PHE A 88 0.61 -7.36 -13.91
C PHE A 88 -0.74 -7.91 -13.45
N ILE A 89 -1.84 -7.18 -13.67
CA ILE A 89 -3.15 -7.58 -13.12
C ILE A 89 -3.69 -8.88 -13.72
N ILE A 90 -3.31 -9.24 -14.95
CA ILE A 90 -3.69 -10.51 -15.58
C ILE A 90 -2.77 -11.64 -15.07
N GLY A 91 -1.46 -11.39 -15.05
CA GLY A 91 -0.47 -12.43 -14.74
C GLY A 91 -0.40 -12.79 -13.26
N ILE A 92 -0.65 -11.83 -12.37
CA ILE A 92 -0.50 -12.00 -10.92
C ILE A 92 -1.65 -12.77 -10.26
N VAL A 93 -2.78 -12.95 -10.95
CA VAL A 93 -4.00 -13.54 -10.39
C VAL A 93 -3.75 -14.92 -9.77
N TYR A 94 -3.00 -15.77 -10.47
CA TYR A 94 -2.71 -17.11 -9.97
C TYR A 94 -1.75 -17.06 -8.77
N LEU A 95 -0.74 -16.18 -8.83
CA LEU A 95 0.22 -15.99 -7.75
C LEU A 95 -0.50 -15.56 -6.47
N ALA A 96 -1.39 -14.59 -6.57
CA ALA A 96 -2.22 -14.11 -5.47
C ALA A 96 -3.09 -15.26 -4.89
N LYS A 97 -3.69 -16.08 -5.75
CA LYS A 97 -4.58 -17.19 -5.32
C LYS A 97 -3.81 -18.23 -4.52
N ASP A 98 -2.64 -18.58 -5.03
CA ASP A 98 -1.77 -19.61 -4.46
C ASP A 98 -1.02 -19.11 -3.21
N THR A 99 -0.93 -17.80 -2.98
CA THR A 99 -0.20 -17.22 -1.83
C THR A 99 -1.02 -17.32 -0.55
N THR A 100 -0.52 -18.10 0.41
CA THR A 100 -1.14 -18.31 1.73
C THR A 100 -0.93 -17.10 2.65
N HIS A 101 -1.67 -17.06 3.76
CA HIS A 101 -1.48 -16.08 4.84
C HIS A 101 -0.05 -16.10 5.39
N THR A 102 0.53 -17.29 5.54
CA THR A 102 1.88 -17.46 6.07
C THR A 102 2.93 -16.93 5.11
N GLU A 103 2.81 -17.22 3.81
CA GLU A 103 3.73 -16.68 2.80
C GLU A 103 3.63 -15.16 2.72
N LEU A 104 2.42 -14.60 2.61
CA LEU A 104 2.22 -13.15 2.61
C LEU A 104 2.78 -12.51 3.89
N GLY A 105 2.53 -13.12 5.05
CA GLY A 105 3.02 -12.65 6.35
C GLY A 105 4.55 -12.68 6.45
N LEU A 106 5.18 -13.74 5.93
CA LEU A 106 6.64 -13.88 5.89
C LEU A 106 7.28 -12.79 5.03
N PHE A 107 6.82 -12.60 3.79
CA PHE A 107 7.36 -11.57 2.90
C PHE A 107 7.09 -10.15 3.42
N ALA A 108 5.90 -9.90 3.98
CA ALA A 108 5.60 -8.63 4.62
C ALA A 108 6.52 -8.36 5.82
N PHE A 109 6.78 -9.38 6.66
CA PHE A 109 7.72 -9.29 7.77
C PHE A 109 9.16 -9.02 7.31
N ILE A 110 9.66 -9.72 6.28
CA ILE A 110 10.98 -9.45 5.67
C ILE A 110 11.04 -7.99 5.20
N GLY A 111 9.97 -7.53 4.55
CA GLY A 111 9.78 -6.14 4.16
C GLY A 111 9.92 -5.17 5.32
N SER A 112 9.20 -5.41 6.42
CA SER A 112 9.31 -4.61 7.64
C SER A 112 10.73 -4.62 8.24
N MET A 113 11.39 -5.78 8.28
CA MET A 113 12.75 -5.88 8.82
C MET A 113 13.77 -5.12 7.98
N SER A 114 13.56 -4.99 6.67
CA SER A 114 14.42 -4.16 5.82
C SER A 114 14.46 -2.69 6.27
N ILE A 115 13.42 -2.19 6.94
CA ILE A 115 13.35 -0.82 7.48
C ILE A 115 14.28 -0.69 8.68
N LEU A 116 14.30 -1.69 9.57
CA LEU A 116 15.23 -1.71 10.71
C LEU A 116 16.67 -1.82 10.23
N VAL A 117 16.94 -2.66 9.24
CA VAL A 117 18.28 -2.76 8.63
C VAL A 117 18.69 -1.43 8.02
N ASN A 118 17.77 -0.75 7.32
CA ASN A 118 18.03 0.58 6.78
C ASN A 118 18.34 1.60 7.89
N ALA A 119 17.55 1.60 8.98
CA ALA A 119 17.77 2.49 10.12
C ALA A 119 19.12 2.26 10.81
N VAL A 120 19.55 1.00 10.99
CA VAL A 120 20.79 0.64 11.70
C VAL A 120 22.01 0.81 10.81
N ALA A 121 22.00 0.22 9.61
CA ALA A 121 23.19 0.06 8.76
C ALA A 121 23.33 1.17 7.70
N PHE A 122 22.24 1.86 7.37
CA PHE A 122 22.19 2.85 6.29
C PHE A 122 21.52 4.15 6.75
N SER A 123 21.76 4.55 8.00
CA SER A 123 21.17 5.76 8.58
C SER A 123 21.53 7.00 7.75
N THR A 124 20.59 7.94 7.63
CA THR A 124 20.77 9.16 6.82
C THR A 124 20.36 10.39 7.62
N LEU A 125 20.88 11.57 7.22
CA LEU A 125 20.50 12.87 7.82
C LEU A 125 19.01 13.21 7.64
N TYR A 126 18.33 12.59 6.67
CA TYR A 126 16.88 12.76 6.51
C TYR A 126 16.09 12.12 7.67
N GLY A 127 16.64 11.06 8.29
CA GLY A 127 16.14 10.47 9.53
C GLY A 127 14.76 9.83 9.43
N ARG A 128 14.34 9.41 8.22
CA ARG A 128 13.13 8.62 7.97
C ARG A 128 13.47 7.40 7.14
N TYR A 129 13.12 6.22 7.64
CA TYR A 129 13.57 4.97 7.04
C TYR A 129 12.48 4.29 6.21
N GLY A 130 12.82 3.94 4.97
CA GLY A 130 11.91 3.30 4.02
C GLY A 130 12.22 1.83 3.71
N GLY A 131 13.39 1.32 4.10
CA GLY A 131 13.82 -0.03 3.70
C GLY A 131 13.80 -0.21 2.19
N PHE A 132 13.36 -1.38 1.71
CA PHE A 132 13.17 -1.62 0.28
C PHE A 132 12.05 -0.76 -0.36
N TYR A 133 11.19 -0.14 0.44
CA TYR A 133 10.05 0.63 -0.08
C TYR A 133 10.44 2.05 -0.49
N ILE A 134 11.63 2.52 -0.08
CA ILE A 134 12.20 3.86 -0.30
C ILE A 134 11.35 4.95 0.36
N ASN A 135 10.08 5.05 -0.02
CA ASN A 135 9.09 5.92 0.56
C ASN A 135 8.65 5.41 1.96
N PRO A 136 8.83 6.20 3.03
CA PRO A 136 8.44 5.79 4.38
C PRO A 136 6.94 5.52 4.56
N ASN A 137 6.06 6.10 3.71
CA ASN A 137 4.63 5.79 3.76
C ASN A 137 4.35 4.38 3.20
N ASN A 138 5.03 3.98 2.14
CA ASN A 138 4.94 2.62 1.60
C ASN A 138 5.51 1.59 2.59
N ALA A 139 6.61 1.96 3.26
CA ALA A 139 7.18 1.18 4.35
C ALA A 139 6.18 1.02 5.51
N GLY A 140 5.46 2.08 5.86
CA GLY A 140 4.37 2.03 6.85
C GLY A 140 3.27 1.04 6.46
N ILE A 141 2.83 1.02 5.19
CA ILE A 141 1.81 0.06 4.72
C ILE A 141 2.26 -1.37 4.95
N ILE A 142 3.49 -1.75 4.54
CA ILE A 142 3.91 -3.14 4.68
C ILE A 142 3.97 -3.54 6.15
N CYS A 143 4.37 -2.65 7.05
CA CYS A 143 4.33 -2.90 8.48
C CYS A 143 2.90 -3.13 8.98
N LEU A 144 1.93 -2.34 8.52
CA LEU A 144 0.52 -2.54 8.90
C LEU A 144 -0.04 -3.86 8.35
N ILE A 145 0.32 -4.25 7.12
CA ILE A 145 -0.05 -5.55 6.53
C ILE A 145 0.59 -6.69 7.33
N ALA A 146 1.90 -6.63 7.60
CA ALA A 146 2.61 -7.62 8.39
C ALA A 146 1.99 -7.75 9.80
N PHE A 147 1.72 -6.62 10.45
CA PHE A 147 1.10 -6.57 11.77
C PHE A 147 -0.29 -7.22 11.75
N SER A 148 -1.11 -6.91 10.75
CA SER A 148 -2.45 -7.50 10.60
C SER A 148 -2.39 -9.03 10.45
N LEU A 149 -1.42 -9.55 9.72
CA LEU A 149 -1.25 -10.99 9.50
C LEU A 149 -0.77 -11.74 10.75
N THR A 150 -0.19 -11.04 11.75
CA THR A 150 0.17 -11.67 13.03
C THR A 150 -1.05 -12.16 13.82
N PHE A 151 -2.26 -11.65 13.54
CA PHE A 151 -3.47 -12.12 14.21
C PHE A 151 -3.82 -13.57 13.90
N ASN A 152 -3.29 -14.13 12.81
CA ASN A 152 -3.40 -15.55 12.46
C ASN A 152 -2.42 -16.47 13.24
N ILE A 153 -1.49 -15.91 14.00
CA ILE A 153 -0.47 -16.68 14.71
C ILE A 153 -1.04 -17.15 16.05
N LYS A 154 -1.12 -18.47 16.23
CA LYS A 154 -1.64 -19.11 17.45
C LYS A 154 -0.69 -18.98 18.64
N ASN A 155 0.64 -19.01 18.40
CA ASN A 155 1.63 -18.88 19.46
C ASN A 155 1.74 -17.41 19.91
N THR A 156 1.25 -17.12 21.12
CA THR A 156 1.20 -15.76 21.67
C THR A 156 2.58 -15.11 21.81
N ILE A 157 3.61 -15.87 22.22
CA ILE A 157 4.97 -15.32 22.41
C ILE A 157 5.54 -14.92 21.05
N LEU A 158 5.46 -15.81 20.06
CA LEU A 158 5.90 -15.52 18.70
C LEU A 158 5.12 -14.33 18.10
N LYS A 159 3.79 -14.30 18.27
CA LYS A 159 2.93 -13.20 17.84
C LYS A 159 3.40 -11.86 18.41
N LEU A 160 3.60 -11.78 19.73
CA LEU A 160 4.02 -10.54 20.40
C LEU A 160 5.44 -10.13 20.01
N GLY A 161 6.37 -11.09 19.87
CA GLY A 161 7.73 -10.80 19.39
C GLY A 161 7.74 -10.22 17.98
N LEU A 162 6.94 -10.79 17.06
CA LEU A 162 6.80 -10.25 15.70
C LEU A 162 6.13 -8.88 15.71
N GLN A 163 5.05 -8.70 16.48
CA GLN A 163 4.36 -7.42 16.61
C GLN A 163 5.29 -6.33 17.14
N LEU A 164 6.11 -6.63 18.15
CA LEU A 164 7.10 -5.71 18.68
C LEU A 164 8.07 -5.24 17.58
N LEU A 165 8.70 -6.18 16.87
CA LEU A 165 9.63 -5.87 15.79
C LEU A 165 8.98 -5.06 14.65
N ILE A 166 7.77 -5.45 14.25
CA ILE A 166 7.03 -4.76 13.18
C ILE A 166 6.64 -3.34 13.59
N VAL A 167 6.16 -3.14 14.82
CA VAL A 167 5.79 -1.81 15.30
C VAL A 167 7.03 -0.93 15.45
N THR A 168 8.14 -1.46 16.00
CA THR A 168 9.41 -0.71 16.03
C THR A 168 9.83 -0.29 14.62
N ALA A 169 9.79 -1.21 13.64
CA ALA A 169 10.07 -0.88 12.24
C ALA A 169 9.15 0.20 11.68
N GLY A 170 7.84 0.11 11.97
CA GLY A 170 6.85 1.09 11.54
C GLY A 170 7.06 2.49 12.16
N ILE A 171 7.42 2.58 13.44
CA ILE A 171 7.72 3.86 14.09
C ILE A 171 8.98 4.50 13.47
N MET A 172 10.00 3.72 13.11
CA MET A 172 11.22 4.21 12.45
C MET A 172 10.96 4.90 11.09
N THR A 173 9.76 4.71 10.50
CA THR A 173 9.35 5.44 9.28
C THR A 173 8.98 6.90 9.53
N LEU A 174 8.68 7.25 10.80
CA LEU A 174 8.06 8.52 11.22
C LEU A 174 6.86 8.90 10.33
N SER A 175 6.06 7.90 9.93
CA SER A 175 4.85 8.08 9.15
C SER A 175 3.64 8.30 10.07
N ARG A 176 3.02 9.48 9.97
CA ARG A 176 1.75 9.77 10.67
C ARG A 176 0.65 8.78 10.28
N TYR A 177 0.64 8.39 9.00
CA TYR A 177 -0.29 7.39 8.48
C TYR A 177 -0.12 6.06 9.22
N PHE A 178 1.12 5.59 9.41
CA PHE A 178 1.39 4.36 10.17
C PHE A 178 0.82 4.41 11.58
N ILE A 179 1.11 5.48 12.33
CA ILE A 179 0.71 5.59 13.75
C ILE A 179 -0.82 5.60 13.88
N LEU A 180 -1.51 6.42 13.09
CA LEU A 180 -2.97 6.52 13.12
C LEU A 180 -3.63 5.19 12.74
N LEU A 181 -3.14 4.54 11.68
CA LEU A 181 -3.70 3.27 11.24
C LEU A 181 -3.36 2.11 12.19
N LEU A 182 -2.21 2.15 12.87
CA LEU A 182 -1.88 1.16 13.89
C LEU A 182 -2.92 1.17 15.01
N VAL A 183 -3.32 2.35 15.48
CA VAL A 183 -4.39 2.49 16.48
C VAL A 183 -5.70 1.91 15.95
N LEU A 184 -6.11 2.30 14.74
CA LEU A 184 -7.36 1.83 14.13
C LEU A 184 -7.37 0.30 13.93
N ILE A 185 -6.27 -0.29 13.46
CA ILE A 185 -6.15 -1.75 13.30
C ILE A 185 -6.24 -2.47 14.64
N ASN A 186 -5.61 -1.94 15.69
CA ASN A 186 -5.73 -2.53 17.02
C ASN A 186 -7.19 -2.46 17.52
N VAL A 187 -7.91 -1.35 17.29
CA VAL A 187 -9.33 -1.25 17.61
C VAL A 187 -10.14 -2.33 16.87
N ILE A 188 -9.96 -2.46 15.55
CA ILE A 188 -10.63 -3.49 14.74
C ILE A 188 -10.32 -4.90 15.27
N ALA A 189 -9.05 -5.17 15.60
CA ALA A 189 -8.62 -6.46 16.12
C ALA A 189 -9.20 -6.79 17.50
N ILE A 190 -9.34 -5.79 18.38
CA ILE A 190 -9.96 -5.94 19.70
C ILE A 190 -11.46 -6.19 19.58
N ILE A 191 -12.15 -5.50 18.65
CA ILE A 191 -13.57 -5.74 18.35
C ILE A 191 -13.79 -7.18 17.88
N SER A 192 -12.89 -7.69 17.01
CA SER A 192 -12.92 -9.09 16.58
C SER A 192 -12.70 -10.07 17.74
N ASN A 193 -11.68 -9.83 18.57
CA ASN A 193 -11.41 -10.66 19.73
C ASN A 193 -10.71 -9.85 20.82
N LYS A 194 -11.34 -9.74 22.00
CA LYS A 194 -10.80 -8.98 23.15
C LYS A 194 -9.40 -9.41 23.57
N LYS A 195 -8.99 -10.67 23.33
CA LYS A 195 -7.63 -11.16 23.60
C LYS A 195 -6.56 -10.46 22.75
N ASN A 196 -6.94 -9.83 21.65
CA ASN A 196 -6.03 -9.02 20.85
C ASN A 196 -5.62 -7.72 21.56
N SER A 197 -6.23 -7.31 22.67
CA SER A 197 -5.78 -6.13 23.43
C SER A 197 -4.32 -6.23 23.87
N VAL A 198 -3.78 -7.44 24.02
CA VAL A 198 -2.37 -7.67 24.37
C VAL A 198 -1.41 -7.10 23.30
N SER A 199 -1.84 -6.92 22.04
CA SER A 199 -1.01 -6.28 21.02
C SER A 199 -0.73 -4.80 21.29
N LEU A 200 -1.56 -4.14 22.11
CA LEU A 200 -1.28 -2.77 22.57
C LEU A 200 -0.02 -2.72 23.44
N VAL A 201 0.25 -3.79 24.21
CA VAL A 201 1.47 -3.88 25.03
C VAL A 201 2.71 -3.87 24.14
N ALA A 202 2.72 -4.65 23.06
CA ALA A 202 3.81 -4.66 22.08
C ALA A 202 4.01 -3.26 21.46
N GLY A 203 2.92 -2.56 21.16
CA GLY A 203 2.96 -1.19 20.66
C GLY A 203 3.57 -0.20 21.66
N SER A 204 3.13 -0.23 22.92
CA SER A 204 3.68 0.64 23.98
C SER A 204 5.16 0.38 24.22
N ILE A 205 5.58 -0.89 24.28
CA ILE A 205 6.99 -1.25 24.45
C ILE A 205 7.81 -0.78 23.23
N ALA A 206 7.30 -0.95 22.01
CA ALA A 206 7.98 -0.46 20.81
C ALA A 206 8.21 1.05 20.84
N ILE A 207 7.20 1.83 21.28
CA ILE A 207 7.33 3.29 21.44
C ILE A 207 8.45 3.61 22.44
N VAL A 208 8.45 2.98 23.61
CA VAL A 208 9.49 3.19 24.63
C VAL A 208 10.88 2.88 24.05
N ILE A 209 11.03 1.74 23.37
CA ILE A 209 12.31 1.36 22.74
C ILE A 209 12.77 2.47 21.79
N VAL A 210 11.92 2.92 20.86
CA VAL A 210 12.29 3.95 19.88
C VAL A 210 12.64 5.27 20.57
N LEU A 211 11.92 5.67 21.61
CA LEU A 211 12.22 6.88 22.37
C LEU A 211 13.61 6.80 23.02
N THR A 212 13.95 5.67 23.64
CA THR A 212 15.24 5.46 24.31
C THR A 212 16.42 5.39 23.34
N VAL A 213 16.25 4.78 22.17
CA VAL A 213 17.33 4.57 21.18
C VAL A 213 17.39 5.66 20.10
N SER A 214 16.50 6.66 20.16
CA SER A 214 16.39 7.72 19.15
C SER A 214 17.70 8.47 18.88
N SER A 215 18.50 8.70 19.92
CA SER A 215 19.81 9.35 19.83
C SER A 215 20.85 8.55 19.03
N ILE A 216 20.66 7.23 18.90
CA ILE A 216 21.53 6.33 18.15
C ILE A 216 21.15 6.32 16.66
N PHE A 217 19.87 6.53 16.34
CA PHE A 217 19.32 6.29 15.00
C PHE A 217 19.21 7.53 14.09
N ASN A 218 19.83 8.67 14.44
CA ASN A 218 19.77 9.91 13.65
C ASN A 218 18.35 10.25 13.15
N LEU A 219 17.34 10.02 13.99
CA LEU A 219 15.94 10.23 13.60
C LEU A 219 15.70 11.72 13.31
N ASN A 220 14.78 12.00 12.38
CA ASN A 220 14.46 13.36 11.99
C ASN A 220 13.99 14.17 13.21
N ALA A 221 14.83 15.09 13.71
CA ALA A 221 14.60 15.76 14.99
C ALA A 221 13.24 16.46 15.08
N VAL A 222 12.81 17.12 14.00
CA VAL A 222 11.54 17.85 13.95
C VAL A 222 10.35 16.89 14.00
N ARG A 223 10.35 15.83 13.16
CA ARG A 223 9.26 14.85 13.16
C ARG A 223 9.24 13.96 14.39
N PHE A 224 10.41 13.70 14.95
CA PHE A 224 10.57 12.95 16.18
C PHE A 224 10.13 13.78 17.40
N SER A 225 10.47 15.07 17.47
CA SER A 225 9.95 16.00 18.48
C SER A 225 8.43 16.08 18.43
N ALA A 226 7.86 16.28 17.23
CA ALA A 226 6.41 16.26 17.04
C ALA A 226 5.75 14.91 17.38
N PHE A 227 6.47 13.79 17.26
CA PHE A 227 6.01 12.48 17.73
C PHE A 227 6.09 12.38 19.26
N GLN A 228 7.17 12.84 19.87
CA GLN A 228 7.39 12.85 21.31
C GLN A 228 6.39 13.76 22.03
N SER A 229 6.05 14.92 21.45
CA SER A 229 5.07 15.86 22.01
C SER A 229 3.63 15.31 22.04
N LEU A 230 3.34 14.21 21.33
CA LEU A 230 2.05 13.51 21.46
C LEU A 230 1.95 12.71 22.77
N PHE A 231 3.09 12.42 23.40
CA PHE A 231 3.18 11.62 24.62
C PHE A 231 3.76 12.39 25.82
N GLY A 232 4.48 13.49 25.57
CA GLY A 232 4.96 14.42 26.59
C GLY A 232 3.90 15.43 27.02
N GLY A 233 4.07 16.04 28.20
CA GLY A 233 3.20 17.10 28.72
C GLY A 233 3.47 18.50 28.14
N ASP A 234 4.36 18.60 27.14
CA ASP A 234 4.72 19.86 26.49
C ASP A 234 3.62 20.33 25.52
N GLN A 235 3.66 21.61 25.14
CA GLN A 235 2.74 22.14 24.12
C GLN A 235 2.89 21.36 22.82
N ILE A 236 1.79 20.77 22.35
CA ILE A 236 1.73 20.00 21.10
C ILE A 236 2.27 20.87 19.96
N GLU A 237 3.35 20.44 19.29
CA GLU A 237 3.96 21.15 18.15
C GLU A 237 3.04 21.13 16.92
N THR A 238 2.04 22.01 16.91
CA THR A 238 1.01 22.05 15.86
C THR A 238 1.57 22.44 14.50
N LYS A 239 2.56 23.34 14.41
CA LYS A 239 3.14 23.81 13.13
C LYS A 239 3.75 22.67 12.31
N THR A 240 4.58 21.83 12.92
CA THR A 240 5.14 20.65 12.25
C THR A 240 4.02 19.69 11.85
N ILE A 241 3.00 19.52 12.69
CA ILE A 241 1.83 18.66 12.42
C ILE A 241 0.98 19.19 11.25
N THR A 242 0.92 20.50 11.03
CA THR A 242 0.08 21.14 9.98
C THR A 242 0.84 21.52 8.71
N GLU A 243 2.17 21.65 8.71
CA GLU A 243 2.95 21.96 7.50
C GLU A 243 2.71 20.92 6.39
N ASN A 244 2.35 21.41 5.20
CA ASN A 244 1.91 20.63 4.03
C ASN A 244 0.67 19.76 4.33
N SER A 245 -0.38 20.37 4.88
CA SER A 245 -1.60 19.64 5.20
C SER A 245 -2.18 18.99 3.93
N ARG A 246 -2.72 17.77 4.07
CA ARG A 246 -3.33 17.08 2.93
C ARG A 246 -4.48 17.88 2.32
N ASN A 247 -5.20 18.63 3.14
CA ASN A 247 -6.29 19.50 2.70
C ASN A 247 -5.79 20.62 1.79
N GLU A 248 -4.69 21.30 2.15
CA GLU A 248 -4.07 22.31 1.28
C GLU A 248 -3.61 21.69 -0.04
N THR A 249 -2.97 20.52 0.01
CA THR A 249 -2.53 19.83 -1.21
C THR A 249 -3.70 19.46 -2.12
N TRP A 250 -4.81 18.98 -1.55
CA TRP A 250 -6.00 18.62 -2.31
C TRP A 250 -6.70 19.84 -2.89
N ALA A 251 -6.73 20.95 -2.15
CA ALA A 251 -7.35 22.19 -2.58
C ALA A 251 -6.72 22.75 -3.88
N LEU A 252 -5.42 22.54 -4.08
CA LEU A 252 -4.71 22.94 -5.31
C LEU A 252 -5.26 22.29 -6.59
N TYR A 253 -5.97 21.16 -6.46
CA TYR A 253 -6.51 20.40 -7.58
C TYR A 253 -8.04 20.53 -7.71
N THR A 254 -8.71 21.22 -6.79
CA THR A 254 -10.18 21.30 -6.75
C THR A 254 -10.74 21.89 -8.04
N ASP A 255 -10.26 23.07 -8.46
CA ASP A 255 -10.81 23.76 -9.63
C ASP A 255 -10.62 22.91 -10.89
N VAL A 256 -9.42 22.36 -11.08
CA VAL A 256 -9.10 21.49 -12.22
C VAL A 256 -10.03 20.28 -12.31
N ILE A 257 -10.34 19.66 -11.16
CA ILE A 257 -11.26 18.52 -11.07
C ILE A 257 -12.70 18.95 -11.38
N LEU A 258 -13.15 20.07 -10.80
CA LEU A 258 -14.51 20.56 -10.96
C LEU A 258 -14.79 21.05 -12.38
N ASP A 259 -13.78 21.57 -13.07
CA ASP A 259 -13.87 22.00 -14.46
C ASP A 259 -13.85 20.82 -15.45
N ASN A 260 -13.29 19.67 -15.05
CA ASN A 260 -13.13 18.49 -15.91
C ASN A 260 -13.69 17.18 -15.30
N PRO A 261 -14.94 17.15 -14.79
CA PRO A 261 -15.41 16.04 -13.96
C PRO A 261 -15.70 14.75 -14.74
N VAL A 262 -15.93 14.85 -16.06
CA VAL A 262 -16.37 13.72 -16.89
C VAL A 262 -15.20 12.95 -17.48
N PHE A 263 -14.19 13.65 -18.01
CA PHE A 263 -13.05 13.03 -18.71
C PHE A 263 -11.70 13.30 -18.06
N GLY A 264 -11.63 14.16 -17.02
CA GLY A 264 -10.39 14.59 -16.41
C GLY A 264 -9.47 15.36 -17.36
N VAL A 265 -8.28 15.68 -16.89
CA VAL A 265 -7.25 16.45 -17.62
C VAL A 265 -6.10 15.61 -18.16
N GLY A 266 -6.23 14.28 -18.09
CA GLY A 266 -5.34 13.33 -18.72
C GLY A 266 -4.34 12.64 -17.78
N TYR A 267 -3.73 11.58 -18.31
CA TYR A 267 -2.83 10.70 -17.57
C TYR A 267 -1.62 11.43 -16.96
N ASN A 268 -1.28 11.09 -15.71
CA ASN A 268 -0.12 11.62 -14.99
C ASN A 268 -0.18 13.13 -14.67
N ALA A 269 -1.33 13.79 -14.89
CA ALA A 269 -1.47 15.22 -14.68
C ALA A 269 -1.43 15.62 -13.19
N LEU A 270 -1.99 14.79 -12.30
CA LEU A 270 -2.14 15.07 -10.86
C LEU A 270 -0.96 14.54 -10.03
N HIS A 271 0.15 14.18 -10.69
CA HIS A 271 1.34 13.60 -10.06
C HIS A 271 2.40 14.65 -9.66
N GLY A 272 2.10 15.94 -9.78
CA GLY A 272 3.02 17.03 -9.41
C GLY A 272 4.04 17.38 -10.48
N LYS A 273 3.81 16.94 -11.72
CA LYS A 273 4.59 17.36 -12.89
C LYS A 273 3.86 18.52 -13.56
N LYS A 274 4.51 19.68 -13.61
CA LYS A 274 4.01 20.85 -14.35
C LYS A 274 3.67 20.44 -15.78
N ASN A 275 2.44 20.70 -16.20
CA ASN A 275 1.94 20.38 -17.53
C ASN A 275 1.03 21.52 -18.04
N LYS A 276 0.49 21.36 -19.25
CA LYS A 276 -0.32 22.41 -19.90
C LYS A 276 -1.59 22.78 -19.12
N HIS A 277 -2.09 21.87 -18.29
CA HIS A 277 -3.34 22.03 -17.54
C HIS A 277 -3.11 22.34 -16.05
N ILE A 278 -1.92 22.05 -15.51
CA ILE A 278 -1.65 22.13 -14.07
C ILE A 278 -0.22 22.65 -13.82
N ASP A 279 -0.11 23.75 -13.06
CA ASP A 279 1.16 24.30 -12.57
C ASP A 279 1.39 24.03 -11.08
N VAL A 280 1.28 22.76 -10.66
CA VAL A 280 1.44 22.32 -9.28
C VAL A 280 2.65 21.37 -9.18
N GLY A 281 3.63 21.72 -8.34
CA GLY A 281 4.88 20.97 -8.18
C GLY A 281 4.82 19.81 -7.18
N VAL A 282 3.64 19.49 -6.64
CA VAL A 282 3.41 18.43 -5.64
C VAL A 282 2.22 17.57 -6.06
N GLY A 283 2.35 16.25 -6.06
CA GLY A 283 1.24 15.38 -6.47
C GLY A 283 0.04 15.45 -5.53
N VAL A 284 -1.16 15.11 -6.02
CA VAL A 284 -2.41 15.21 -5.25
C VAL A 284 -2.42 14.31 -4.00
N HIS A 285 -1.59 13.27 -3.99
CA HIS A 285 -1.46 12.33 -2.86
C HIS A 285 -2.81 11.76 -2.37
N ASN A 286 -3.75 11.56 -3.29
CA ASN A 286 -5.03 10.92 -3.06
C ASN A 286 -5.49 10.28 -4.37
N THR A 287 -5.59 8.96 -4.39
CA THR A 287 -5.88 8.15 -5.57
C THR A 287 -7.31 8.39 -6.05
N TYR A 288 -8.23 8.66 -5.13
CA TYR A 288 -9.61 8.98 -5.50
C TYR A 288 -9.68 10.31 -6.24
N LEU A 289 -8.97 11.34 -5.74
CA LEU A 289 -8.86 12.63 -6.43
C LEU A 289 -8.08 12.51 -7.74
N MET A 290 -7.02 11.70 -7.78
CA MET A 290 -6.29 11.39 -9.00
C MET A 290 -7.21 10.73 -10.04
N ALA A 291 -8.02 9.74 -9.66
CA ALA A 291 -8.90 9.04 -10.57
C ALA A 291 -9.91 10.00 -11.22
N ILE A 292 -10.60 10.83 -10.43
CA ILE A 292 -11.56 11.79 -10.98
C ILE A 292 -10.87 12.90 -11.78
N GLY A 293 -9.73 13.41 -11.31
CA GLY A 293 -9.03 14.51 -11.97
C GLY A 293 -8.33 14.11 -13.26
N GLU A 294 -7.80 12.88 -13.36
CA GLU A 294 -7.08 12.42 -14.56
C GLU A 294 -7.98 11.70 -15.56
N SER A 295 -9.05 11.06 -15.08
CA SER A 295 -9.87 10.14 -15.90
C SER A 295 -11.38 10.28 -15.70
N GLY A 296 -11.81 11.24 -14.89
CA GLY A 296 -13.22 11.57 -14.70
C GLY A 296 -14.02 10.63 -13.80
N ILE A 297 -15.33 10.83 -13.82
CA ILE A 297 -16.26 10.21 -12.86
C ILE A 297 -16.37 8.69 -12.99
N ILE A 298 -16.24 8.12 -14.19
CA ILE A 298 -16.43 6.68 -14.39
C ILE A 298 -15.36 5.86 -13.66
N PRO A 299 -14.05 6.08 -13.87
CA PRO A 299 -13.02 5.31 -13.15
C PRO A 299 -13.03 5.62 -11.65
N PHE A 300 -13.36 6.85 -11.25
CA PHE A 300 -13.57 7.20 -9.84
C PHE A 300 -14.64 6.33 -9.18
N MET A 301 -15.83 6.22 -9.79
CA MET A 301 -16.91 5.39 -9.24
C MET A 301 -16.52 3.91 -9.19
N LEU A 302 -15.76 3.42 -10.17
CA LEU A 302 -15.22 2.05 -10.14
C LEU A 302 -14.27 1.84 -8.95
N PHE A 303 -13.38 2.77 -8.66
CA PHE A 303 -12.53 2.71 -7.45
C PHE A 303 -13.38 2.60 -6.18
N ILE A 304 -14.36 3.49 -6.02
CA ILE A 304 -15.23 3.52 -4.84
C ILE A 304 -15.97 2.19 -4.70
N ILE A 305 -16.59 1.69 -5.77
CA ILE A 305 -17.33 0.42 -5.75
C ILE A 305 -16.42 -0.76 -5.40
N ILE A 306 -15.23 -0.84 -6.01
CA ILE A 306 -14.28 -1.94 -5.78
C ILE A 306 -13.83 -1.95 -4.32
N TYR A 307 -13.36 -0.82 -3.80
CA TYR A 307 -12.78 -0.76 -2.45
C TYR A 307 -13.84 -0.81 -1.35
N LEU A 308 -15.02 -0.22 -1.54
CA LEU A 308 -16.14 -0.41 -0.61
C LEU A 308 -16.62 -1.86 -0.62
N SER A 309 -16.77 -2.49 -1.79
CA SER A 309 -17.14 -3.90 -1.85
C SER A 309 -16.10 -4.79 -1.18
N LEU A 310 -14.81 -4.48 -1.33
CA LEU A 310 -13.73 -5.22 -0.68
C LEU A 310 -13.81 -5.05 0.84
N MET A 311 -14.01 -3.82 1.32
CA MET A 311 -14.24 -3.51 2.73
C MET A 311 -15.41 -4.30 3.30
N PHE A 312 -16.61 -4.17 2.73
CA PHE A 312 -17.81 -4.85 3.23
C PHE A 312 -17.62 -6.36 3.32
N ARG A 313 -17.03 -6.98 2.29
CA ARG A 313 -16.78 -8.44 2.29
C ARG A 313 -15.73 -8.83 3.33
N SER A 314 -14.68 -8.05 3.49
CA SER A 314 -13.68 -8.29 4.53
C SER A 314 -14.25 -8.20 5.94
N PHE A 315 -15.09 -7.19 6.20
CA PHE A 315 -15.73 -7.01 7.52
C PHE A 315 -16.74 -8.11 7.84
N LYS A 316 -17.35 -8.78 6.85
CA LYS A 316 -18.17 -9.98 7.08
C LYS A 316 -17.37 -11.12 7.74
N HIS A 317 -16.06 -11.19 7.48
CA HIS A 317 -15.17 -12.18 8.07
C HIS A 317 -14.44 -11.66 9.33
N LEU A 318 -14.86 -10.54 9.93
CA LEU A 318 -14.15 -9.89 11.04
C LEU A 318 -13.84 -10.84 12.21
N TYR A 319 -14.79 -11.70 12.60
CA TYR A 319 -14.64 -12.58 13.76
C TYR A 319 -13.87 -13.88 13.47
N THR A 320 -13.76 -14.28 12.20
CA THR A 320 -13.06 -15.51 11.78
C THR A 320 -11.67 -15.24 11.24
N ASN A 321 -11.50 -14.15 10.50
CA ASN A 321 -10.26 -13.75 9.82
C ASN A 321 -10.10 -12.21 9.94
N PRO A 322 -9.81 -11.68 11.14
CA PRO A 322 -9.73 -10.23 11.40
C PRO A 322 -8.73 -9.50 10.51
N GLU A 323 -7.68 -10.18 10.06
CA GLU A 323 -6.67 -9.64 9.17
C GLU A 323 -7.28 -9.15 7.84
N TYR A 324 -8.36 -9.75 7.35
CA TYR A 324 -9.02 -9.29 6.12
C TYR A 324 -9.61 -7.90 6.27
N ALA A 325 -10.30 -7.65 7.39
CA ALA A 325 -10.87 -6.35 7.71
C ALA A 325 -9.75 -5.31 7.91
N CYS A 326 -8.68 -5.68 8.61
CA CYS A 326 -7.53 -4.80 8.83
C CYS A 326 -6.85 -4.44 7.49
N ILE A 327 -6.56 -5.41 6.62
CA ILE A 327 -5.94 -5.18 5.31
C ILE A 327 -6.87 -4.37 4.40
N ALA A 328 -8.17 -4.63 4.39
CA ALA A 328 -9.12 -3.81 3.63
C ALA A 328 -9.10 -2.35 4.07
N THR A 329 -9.12 -2.08 5.38
CA THR A 329 -9.01 -0.73 5.93
C THR A 329 -7.70 -0.08 5.49
N ILE A 330 -6.56 -0.77 5.66
CA ILE A 330 -5.24 -0.26 5.23
C ILE A 330 -5.25 0.12 3.75
N LEU A 331 -5.77 -0.74 2.88
CA LEU A 331 -5.81 -0.48 1.44
C LEU A 331 -6.69 0.73 1.13
N ALA A 332 -7.93 0.75 1.62
CA ALA A 332 -8.89 1.82 1.35
C ALA A 332 -8.41 3.18 1.85
N THR A 333 -7.78 3.25 3.02
CA THR A 333 -7.23 4.49 3.58
C THR A 333 -5.91 4.89 2.95
N TYR A 334 -5.10 3.94 2.48
CA TYR A 334 -3.84 4.26 1.79
C TYR A 334 -4.10 5.04 0.49
N LEU A 335 -5.21 4.72 -0.19
CA LEU A 335 -5.65 5.46 -1.37
C LEU A 335 -5.95 6.94 -1.05
N LEU A 336 -6.20 7.32 0.19
CA LEU A 336 -6.34 8.74 0.58
C LEU A 336 -5.00 9.46 0.70
N VAL A 337 -3.86 8.76 0.75
CA VAL A 337 -2.53 9.34 1.01
C VAL A 337 -1.50 9.05 -0.08
N SER A 338 -1.93 8.46 -1.19
CA SER A 338 -1.11 8.06 -2.33
C SER A 338 -1.80 8.38 -3.64
N HIS A 339 -1.04 8.62 -4.70
CA HIS A 339 -1.54 8.82 -6.07
C HIS A 339 -0.85 7.88 -7.07
N ASN A 340 -0.23 6.79 -6.60
CA ASN A 340 0.57 5.89 -7.43
C ASN A 340 -0.12 4.53 -7.52
N TYR A 341 -1.43 4.50 -7.80
CA TYR A 341 -2.16 3.24 -7.71
C TYR A 341 -1.81 2.25 -8.81
N PHE A 342 -1.76 2.74 -10.06
CA PHE A 342 -1.62 1.91 -11.25
C PHE A 342 -0.21 1.35 -11.44
N ASP A 343 0.78 1.85 -10.72
CA ASP A 343 2.17 1.39 -10.72
C ASP A 343 2.63 0.83 -9.36
N ASN A 344 1.80 0.85 -8.32
CA ASN A 344 2.12 0.28 -7.02
C ASN A 344 1.74 -1.21 -6.94
N PHE A 345 2.67 -2.06 -7.39
CA PHE A 345 2.50 -3.51 -7.43
C PHE A 345 2.26 -4.17 -6.07
N LEU A 346 2.75 -3.59 -4.96
CA LEU A 346 2.43 -4.08 -3.60
C LEU A 346 0.93 -3.93 -3.31
N VAL A 347 0.37 -2.75 -3.58
CA VAL A 347 -1.05 -2.44 -3.32
C VAL A 347 -1.95 -3.23 -4.26
N LEU A 348 -1.58 -3.31 -5.55
CA LEU A 348 -2.31 -4.11 -6.55
C LEU A 348 -2.31 -5.60 -6.18
N PHE A 349 -1.14 -6.17 -5.84
CA PHE A 349 -1.05 -7.56 -5.40
C PHE A 349 -1.93 -7.83 -4.18
N THR A 350 -1.80 -7.00 -3.13
CA THR A 350 -2.52 -7.19 -1.87
C THR A 350 -4.03 -7.04 -2.08
N SER A 351 -4.46 -6.11 -2.96
CA SER A 351 -5.87 -5.93 -3.31
C SER A 351 -6.43 -7.16 -4.04
N ILE A 352 -5.69 -7.72 -5.00
CA ILE A 352 -6.09 -8.93 -5.74
C ILE A 352 -6.11 -10.15 -4.82
N TRP A 353 -5.08 -10.30 -3.97
CA TRP A 353 -5.00 -11.36 -2.96
C TRP A 353 -6.22 -11.31 -2.02
N LEU A 354 -6.51 -10.14 -1.45
CA LEU A 354 -7.63 -9.97 -0.53
C LEU A 354 -8.96 -10.22 -1.24
N TYR A 355 -9.13 -9.69 -2.45
CA TYR A 355 -10.33 -9.90 -3.26
C TYR A 355 -10.63 -11.40 -3.44
N GLN A 356 -9.61 -12.19 -3.72
CA GLN A 356 -9.77 -13.63 -3.89
C GLN A 356 -10.10 -14.34 -2.57
N ARG A 357 -9.46 -13.95 -1.47
CA ARG A 357 -9.73 -14.51 -0.13
C ARG A 357 -11.17 -14.28 0.29
N VAL A 358 -11.68 -13.06 0.13
CA VAL A 358 -13.03 -12.72 0.58
C VAL A 358 -14.11 -13.12 -0.42
N LYS A 359 -13.86 -13.13 -1.73
CA LYS A 359 -14.90 -13.52 -2.71
C LYS A 359 -15.09 -15.03 -2.83
N TYR A 360 -14.02 -15.81 -2.69
CA TYR A 360 -14.05 -17.27 -2.91
C TYR A 360 -13.95 -18.08 -1.61
N SER A 361 -14.18 -17.46 -0.45
CA SER A 361 -14.34 -18.15 0.83
C SER A 361 -15.56 -19.10 0.78
N PRO A 362 -15.50 -20.30 1.40
CA PRO A 362 -16.60 -21.28 1.37
C PRO A 362 -17.97 -20.71 1.79
N GLU A 363 -18.02 -19.76 2.72
CA GLU A 363 -19.24 -19.06 3.16
C GLU A 363 -19.92 -18.24 2.04
N ASN A 364 -19.17 -17.78 1.03
CA ASN A 364 -19.71 -17.07 -0.12
C ASN A 364 -20.05 -18.02 -1.28
N GLN A 365 -19.66 -19.29 -1.22
CA GLN A 365 -20.06 -20.29 -2.22
C GLN A 365 -21.48 -20.79 -1.95
N THR A 366 -21.89 -20.96 -0.69
CA THR A 366 -23.27 -21.32 -0.32
C THR A 366 -24.31 -20.28 -0.74
N LEU A 367 -23.95 -18.98 -0.72
CA LEU A 367 -24.82 -17.90 -1.20
C LEU A 367 -24.89 -17.82 -2.74
N ASN A 368 -23.81 -18.15 -3.46
CA ASN A 368 -23.81 -18.13 -4.93
C ASN A 368 -24.41 -19.39 -5.57
N THR A 369 -24.59 -20.48 -4.81
CA THR A 369 -25.33 -21.67 -5.26
C THR A 369 -26.84 -21.52 -5.11
N LEU A 370 -27.32 -20.49 -4.40
CA LEU A 370 -28.75 -20.24 -4.16
C LEU A 370 -29.36 -19.19 -5.09
N ASN A 371 -28.55 -18.52 -5.92
CA ASN A 371 -29.02 -17.62 -6.98
C ASN A 371 -28.30 -17.99 -8.29
N PRO A 372 -28.89 -18.87 -9.12
CA PRO A 372 -28.37 -19.18 -10.46
C PRO A 372 -28.42 -17.97 -11.42
#